data_AF-A0A6P6R0D2-F1
#
_entry.id   AF-A0A6P6R0D2-F1
#
_cell.length_a   1.000
_cell.length_b   1.000
_cell.length_c   1.000
_cell.angle_alpha   90.00
_cell.angle_beta   90.00
_cell.angle_gamma   90.00
#
_symmetry.space_group_name_H-M   'P 1'
#
loop_
_entity.id
_entity.type
_entity.pdbx_description
1 polymer ?
#
loop_
_entity_poly.entity_id
_entity_poly.type
_entity_poly.pdbx_seq_one_letter_code
_entity_poly.pdbx_strand_id
1 'polypeptide(L)'
;MDHQFLESVSNSVQFSDGHYYVDLPIKKTVIQMPNNRTAAVQRALNIKKKLQKNPSFHAEYTNFMTDMLNKGYAVKVNTSHLNHQDGQVWYIPHHGVYHPQKKKLRVVFDCAASFQGMSLNSELLQGPDMTNTLIGVLTRFRQESVAMIADIEAMYYQVRVPEKDSDMLRFLWWPDGDLNQNLDEYKMVVHLFGAKSSPSVANFALRKTAEDNRSKSTVEAVNTVLKNFYVDDCLKSVSSSAQAVALHNDLTKLCASGGFRLTKWASNSRDLLASVPESERIAGVRDLDLSKDALPVERALGVLWCVNSDVFKFRINLKEKPVSRRGILSVTSSIYDPLGFLAPVILPSKILMQQLCREKLAWDDDIPEQSAERWISWLSGLNQLTDFSVPRCIKPVDFGVSTSAQLHHFSDASEVGYGVVTYLRLLNADGLAHCAFMMGKSRVAPLKQTTIPRMELAAAVVAVKTDKMLKDELELELHESVFWTDSTTVLRYIVNEGLRFKTFVANRVAIIRESTRPQQWRYINTSMNPADCASRGLTCERFMKNVNRINGPSFLKESESNWPETNHDLSTNLVDSEVKQSVNLLYAVDDTDALNKLINYYSDWYKLKRAVAWILRFKDLVIQRSNQGAGG
;
A
#
# COMPACT_ATOMS: atom_id res chain seq x y z
N MET A 1 -20.22 -6.58 -5.23
CA MET A 1 -20.09 -6.41 -3.76
C MET A 1 -19.80 -4.95 -3.42
N ASP A 2 -18.75 -4.33 -3.97
CA ASP A 2 -18.40 -2.95 -3.61
C ASP A 2 -19.46 -1.91 -3.98
N HIS A 3 -20.05 -2.01 -5.18
CA HIS A 3 -21.17 -1.14 -5.57
C HIS A 3 -22.38 -1.29 -4.64
N GLN A 4 -22.74 -2.53 -4.27
CA GLN A 4 -23.84 -2.80 -3.33
C GLN A 4 -23.58 -2.20 -1.94
N PHE A 5 -22.33 -2.26 -1.46
CA PHE A 5 -21.94 -1.62 -0.21
C PHE A 5 -22.10 -0.10 -0.29
N LEU A 6 -21.56 0.53 -1.35
CA LEU A 6 -21.61 1.98 -1.51
C LEU A 6 -23.04 2.48 -1.63
N GLU A 7 -23.90 1.77 -2.37
CA GLU A 7 -25.33 2.06 -2.47
C GLU A 7 -26.01 1.94 -1.11
N SER A 8 -25.78 0.84 -0.39
CA SER A 8 -26.36 0.61 0.95
C SER A 8 -25.97 1.71 1.95
N VAL A 9 -24.68 2.07 2.01
CA VAL A 9 -24.19 3.10 2.95
C VAL A 9 -24.63 4.50 2.52
N SER A 10 -24.63 4.81 1.22
CA SER A 10 -25.06 6.13 0.74
C SER A 10 -26.55 6.37 0.92
N ASN A 11 -27.39 5.33 0.82
CA ASN A 11 -28.83 5.45 1.01
C ASN A 11 -29.24 5.49 2.49
N SER A 12 -28.41 4.95 3.38
CA SER A 12 -28.70 4.87 4.83
C SER A 12 -28.08 5.98 5.66
N VAL A 13 -27.04 6.65 5.16
CA VAL A 13 -26.31 7.64 5.94
C VAL A 13 -27.20 8.82 6.34
N GLN A 14 -27.22 9.12 7.64
CA GLN A 14 -27.91 10.28 8.21
C GLN A 14 -26.98 11.00 9.18
N PHE A 15 -27.04 12.32 9.23
CA PHE A 15 -26.29 13.10 10.21
C PHE A 15 -27.25 13.59 11.30
N SER A 16 -27.04 13.15 12.54
CA SER A 16 -27.84 13.51 13.71
C SER A 16 -26.96 13.58 14.94
N ASP A 17 -27.31 14.44 15.90
CA ASP A 17 -26.64 14.49 17.22
C ASP A 17 -25.11 14.65 17.13
N GLY A 18 -24.63 15.35 16.09
CA GLY A 18 -23.21 15.59 15.85
C GLY A 18 -22.44 14.42 15.25
N HIS A 19 -23.09 13.31 14.90
CA HIS A 19 -22.45 12.11 14.32
C HIS A 19 -23.18 11.61 13.08
N TYR A 20 -22.45 10.89 12.22
CA TYR A 20 -23.07 10.11 11.17
C TYR A 20 -23.61 8.79 11.72
N TYR A 21 -24.86 8.50 11.39
CA TYR A 21 -25.54 7.23 11.58
C TYR A 21 -25.54 6.48 10.25
N VAL A 22 -25.02 5.26 10.26
CA VAL A 22 -24.97 4.42 9.06
C VAL A 22 -25.46 3.03 9.43
N ASP A 23 -26.40 2.51 8.65
CA ASP A 23 -26.92 1.15 8.81
C ASP A 23 -25.78 0.12 8.79
N LEU A 24 -26.01 -1.04 9.40
CA LEU A 24 -25.14 -2.18 9.16
C LEU A 24 -25.31 -2.62 7.70
N PRO A 25 -24.24 -2.66 6.88
CA PRO A 25 -24.36 -2.94 5.45
C PRO A 25 -24.56 -4.45 5.24
N ILE A 26 -25.79 -4.88 5.43
CA ILE A 26 -26.22 -6.26 5.37
C ILE A 26 -26.28 -6.76 3.92
N LYS A 27 -25.85 -8.00 3.68
CA LYS A 27 -25.90 -8.65 2.34
C LYS A 27 -27.30 -8.95 1.83
N LYS A 28 -28.23 -9.31 2.71
CA LYS A 28 -29.57 -9.80 2.37
C LYS A 28 -30.63 -8.83 2.86
N THR A 29 -31.62 -8.52 2.03
CA THR A 29 -32.73 -7.61 2.40
C THR A 29 -33.46 -8.05 3.68
N VAL A 30 -33.49 -9.36 3.97
CA VAL A 30 -33.99 -9.92 5.22
C VAL A 30 -32.92 -10.85 5.80
N ILE A 31 -32.49 -10.56 7.03
CA ILE A 31 -31.63 -11.45 7.83
C ILE A 31 -32.50 -12.18 8.85
N GLN A 32 -32.23 -13.47 9.01
CA GLN A 32 -32.71 -14.27 10.14
C GLN A 32 -31.52 -14.99 10.76
N MET A 33 -30.96 -14.39 11.81
CA MET A 33 -29.90 -15.02 12.60
C MET A 33 -30.51 -15.90 13.69
N PRO A 34 -29.94 -17.10 13.95
CA PRO A 34 -30.34 -17.91 15.08
C PRO A 34 -29.96 -17.24 16.39
N ASN A 35 -30.73 -17.50 17.45
CA ASN A 35 -30.41 -16.98 18.78
C ASN A 35 -29.16 -17.66 19.34
N ASN A 36 -28.04 -16.93 19.35
CA ASN A 36 -26.73 -17.42 19.79
C ASN A 36 -26.44 -17.12 21.28
N ARG A 37 -27.42 -16.62 22.04
CA ARG A 37 -27.24 -16.18 23.45
C ARG A 37 -26.59 -17.25 24.32
N THR A 38 -26.99 -18.53 24.17
CA THR A 38 -26.40 -19.64 24.92
C THR A 38 -24.90 -19.76 24.70
N ALA A 39 -24.43 -19.60 23.46
CA ALA A 39 -23.01 -19.61 23.14
C ALA A 39 -22.29 -18.39 23.73
N ALA A 40 -22.90 -17.20 23.68
CA ALA A 40 -22.35 -15.98 24.28
C ALA A 40 -22.23 -16.09 25.81
N VAL A 41 -23.24 -16.66 26.50
CA VAL A 41 -23.19 -16.92 27.95
C VAL A 41 -22.04 -17.86 28.31
N GLN A 42 -21.86 -18.96 27.56
CA GLN A 42 -20.73 -19.86 27.79
C GLN A 42 -19.38 -19.16 27.63
N ARG A 43 -19.24 -18.28 26.63
CA ARG A 43 -18.04 -17.46 26.42
C ARG A 43 -17.81 -16.49 27.57
N ALA A 44 -18.86 -15.81 28.04
CA ALA A 44 -18.79 -14.93 29.21
C ALA A 44 -18.34 -15.71 30.45
N LEU A 45 -18.94 -16.85 30.78
CA LEU A 45 -18.55 -17.67 31.94
C LEU A 45 -17.07 -18.13 31.89
N ASN A 46 -16.53 -18.37 30.70
CA ASN A 46 -15.10 -18.64 30.55
C ASN A 46 -14.23 -17.42 30.84
N ILE A 47 -14.67 -16.23 30.46
CA ILE A 47 -14.01 -14.96 30.83
C ILE A 47 -14.08 -14.74 32.34
N LYS A 48 -15.22 -15.01 32.98
CA LYS A 48 -15.39 -14.92 34.45
C LYS A 48 -14.28 -15.67 35.19
N LYS A 49 -14.02 -16.92 34.78
CA LYS A 49 -12.92 -17.74 35.36
C LYS A 49 -11.55 -17.08 35.24
N LYS A 50 -11.29 -16.38 34.12
CA LYS A 50 -10.04 -15.65 33.90
C LYS A 50 -9.96 -14.37 34.73
N LEU A 51 -11.05 -13.62 34.83
CA LEU A 51 -11.14 -12.40 35.65
C LEU A 51 -10.93 -12.73 37.14
N GLN A 52 -11.59 -13.78 37.65
CA GLN A 52 -11.42 -14.24 39.04
C GLN A 52 -9.99 -14.65 39.39
N LYS A 53 -9.26 -15.25 38.43
CA LYS A 53 -7.87 -15.68 38.62
C LYS A 53 -6.86 -14.53 38.52
N ASN A 54 -7.22 -13.40 37.93
CA ASN A 54 -6.30 -12.30 37.67
C ASN A 54 -6.94 -10.94 37.99
N PRO A 55 -6.77 -10.43 39.22
CA PRO A 55 -7.35 -9.17 39.66
C PRO A 55 -6.92 -7.95 38.82
N SER A 56 -5.66 -7.89 38.38
CA SER A 56 -5.17 -6.79 37.52
C SER A 56 -5.87 -6.78 36.17
N PHE A 57 -5.96 -7.95 35.52
CA PHE A 57 -6.67 -8.09 34.26
C PHE A 57 -8.15 -7.75 34.41
N HIS A 58 -8.76 -8.10 35.55
CA HIS A 58 -10.16 -7.76 35.86
C HIS A 58 -10.37 -6.26 36.03
N ALA A 59 -9.50 -5.57 36.78
CA ALA A 59 -9.57 -4.11 36.93
C ALA A 59 -9.42 -3.40 35.59
N GLU A 60 -8.42 -3.76 34.78
CA GLU A 60 -8.22 -3.18 33.45
C GLU A 60 -9.40 -3.43 32.50
N TYR A 61 -9.99 -4.63 32.57
CA TYR A 61 -11.17 -4.98 31.75
C TYR A 61 -12.38 -4.15 32.14
N THR A 62 -12.62 -4.03 33.46
CA THR A 62 -13.73 -3.25 34.01
C THR A 62 -13.58 -1.79 33.62
N ASN A 63 -12.39 -1.22 33.77
CA ASN A 63 -12.11 0.15 33.34
C ASN A 63 -12.39 0.38 31.85
N PHE A 64 -12.05 -0.59 30.99
CA PHE A 64 -12.38 -0.50 29.56
C PHE A 64 -13.90 -0.47 29.33
N MET A 65 -14.64 -1.40 29.95
CA MET A 65 -16.09 -1.50 29.76
C MET A 65 -16.80 -0.27 30.30
N THR A 66 -16.38 0.23 31.47
CA THR A 66 -16.90 1.46 32.09
C THR A 66 -16.62 2.69 31.22
N ASP A 67 -15.40 2.85 30.68
CA ASP A 67 -15.08 3.98 29.78
C ASP A 67 -15.97 3.96 28.52
N MET A 68 -16.17 2.77 27.94
CA MET A 68 -17.03 2.58 26.75
C MET A 68 -18.50 2.92 27.03
N LEU A 69 -19.03 2.52 28.18
CA LEU A 69 -20.39 2.83 28.62
C LEU A 69 -20.56 4.33 28.94
N ASN A 70 -19.60 4.93 29.66
CA ASN A 70 -19.63 6.35 30.02
C ASN A 70 -19.55 7.27 28.80
N LYS A 71 -18.81 6.88 27.75
CA LYS A 71 -18.76 7.58 26.46
C LYS A 71 -20.00 7.36 25.60
N GLY A 72 -20.94 6.53 26.03
CA GLY A 72 -22.15 6.21 25.30
C GLY A 72 -21.90 5.43 24.02
N TYR A 73 -20.79 4.69 23.90
CA TYR A 73 -20.55 3.79 22.75
C TYR A 73 -21.39 2.51 22.85
N ALA A 74 -21.76 2.14 24.07
CA ALA A 74 -22.67 1.05 24.37
C ALA A 74 -23.73 1.51 25.38
N VAL A 75 -24.90 0.88 25.32
CA VAL A 75 -26.01 1.15 26.24
C VAL A 75 -26.58 -0.17 26.77
N LYS A 76 -27.19 -0.13 27.96
CA LYS A 76 -27.93 -1.28 28.50
C LYS A 76 -29.21 -1.50 27.67
N VAL A 77 -29.52 -2.74 27.32
CA VAL A 77 -30.73 -3.08 26.59
C VAL A 77 -31.93 -2.89 27.52
N ASN A 78 -32.97 -2.21 27.04
CA ASN A 78 -34.20 -2.01 27.81
C ASN A 78 -34.98 -3.32 27.94
N THR A 79 -35.52 -3.60 29.12
CA THR A 79 -36.22 -4.85 29.45
C THR A 79 -37.45 -5.10 28.56
N SER A 80 -38.06 -4.05 28.01
CA SER A 80 -39.16 -4.15 27.04
C SER A 80 -38.75 -4.68 25.65
N HIS A 81 -37.46 -4.64 25.30
CA HIS A 81 -36.91 -5.06 24.01
C HIS A 81 -36.14 -6.40 24.07
N LEU A 82 -36.26 -7.15 25.17
CA LEU A 82 -35.55 -8.43 25.36
C LEU A 82 -36.08 -9.56 24.46
N ASN A 83 -37.32 -9.46 23.98
CA ASN A 83 -38.06 -10.56 23.33
C ASN A 83 -38.47 -10.29 21.87
N HIS A 84 -37.63 -9.63 21.06
CA HIS A 84 -37.86 -9.59 19.62
C HIS A 84 -37.35 -10.89 18.97
N GLN A 85 -38.24 -11.63 18.31
CA GLN A 85 -37.94 -12.89 17.59
C GLN A 85 -37.94 -12.69 16.06
N ASP A 86 -37.64 -11.48 15.60
CA ASP A 86 -37.56 -11.14 14.17
C ASP A 86 -36.28 -11.67 13.48
N GLY A 87 -35.36 -12.25 14.24
CA GLY A 87 -34.10 -12.79 13.75
C GLY A 87 -32.99 -11.73 13.61
N GLN A 88 -33.15 -10.54 14.17
CA GLN A 88 -32.17 -9.45 14.13
C GLN A 88 -31.44 -9.23 15.47
N VAL A 89 -31.53 -10.19 16.39
CA VAL A 89 -30.84 -10.15 17.67
C VAL A 89 -29.61 -11.06 17.62
N TRP A 90 -28.43 -10.50 17.86
CA TRP A 90 -27.16 -11.25 17.87
C TRP A 90 -26.23 -10.80 18.99
N TYR A 91 -25.69 -11.78 19.73
CA TYR A 91 -24.76 -11.53 20.83
C TYR A 91 -23.32 -11.74 20.38
N ILE A 92 -22.50 -10.71 20.48
CA ILE A 92 -21.08 -10.72 20.12
C ILE A 92 -20.25 -11.09 21.37
N PRO A 93 -19.56 -12.24 21.37
CA PRO A 93 -18.60 -12.53 22.43
C PRO A 93 -17.44 -11.54 22.39
N HIS A 94 -16.93 -11.15 23.54
CA HIS A 94 -15.75 -10.28 23.64
C HIS A 94 -14.62 -10.95 24.41
N HIS A 95 -13.38 -10.49 24.24
CA HIS A 95 -12.23 -11.01 24.98
C HIS A 95 -11.12 -9.97 25.09
N GLY A 96 -10.28 -10.09 26.12
CA GLY A 96 -9.22 -9.12 26.40
C GLY A 96 -7.88 -9.58 25.84
N VAL A 97 -7.21 -8.70 25.09
CA VAL A 97 -5.89 -8.91 24.49
C VAL A 97 -4.95 -7.79 24.92
N TYR A 98 -3.74 -8.13 25.35
CA TYR A 98 -2.70 -7.16 25.64
C TYR A 98 -1.97 -6.75 24.36
N HIS A 99 -1.82 -5.45 24.16
CA HIS A 99 -0.96 -4.94 23.10
C HIS A 99 0.50 -5.43 23.33
N PRO A 100 1.15 -6.10 22.37
CA PRO A 100 2.45 -6.76 22.60
C PRO A 100 3.56 -5.83 23.12
N GLN A 101 3.60 -4.59 22.62
CA GLN A 101 4.57 -3.56 23.01
C GLN A 101 4.08 -2.68 24.18
N LYS A 102 2.93 -2.01 24.02
CA LYS A 102 2.37 -1.07 25.01
C LYS A 102 1.85 -1.73 26.30
N LYS A 103 1.67 -3.06 26.32
CA LYS A 103 1.08 -3.83 27.43
C LYS A 103 -0.27 -3.32 27.95
N LYS A 104 -0.94 -2.46 27.20
CA LYS A 104 -2.31 -1.98 27.46
C LYS A 104 -3.32 -3.05 27.05
N LEU A 105 -4.29 -3.34 27.91
CA LEU A 105 -5.43 -4.18 27.57
C LEU A 105 -6.35 -3.52 26.53
N ARG A 106 -6.82 -4.31 25.56
CA ARG A 106 -7.92 -3.95 24.67
C ARG A 106 -8.98 -5.05 24.72
N VAL A 107 -10.24 -4.68 24.77
CA VAL A 107 -11.35 -5.63 24.61
C VAL A 107 -11.72 -5.70 23.13
N VAL A 108 -11.74 -6.91 22.59
CA VAL A 108 -12.05 -7.19 21.18
C VAL A 108 -13.38 -7.91 21.12
N PHE A 109 -14.29 -7.39 20.30
CA PHE A 109 -15.59 -7.98 20.00
C PHE A 109 -15.47 -8.91 18.79
N ASP A 110 -15.70 -10.20 19.00
CA ASP A 110 -15.49 -11.26 18.01
C ASP A 110 -16.70 -11.41 17.09
N CYS A 111 -16.79 -10.55 16.07
CA CYS A 111 -17.85 -10.59 15.07
C CYS A 111 -17.73 -11.78 14.09
N ALA A 112 -16.63 -12.53 14.16
CA ALA A 112 -16.42 -13.75 13.39
C ALA A 112 -16.88 -15.01 14.14
N ALA A 113 -17.24 -14.89 15.42
CA ALA A 113 -17.79 -15.99 16.20
C ALA A 113 -19.02 -16.58 15.49
N SER A 114 -18.92 -17.87 15.14
CA SER A 114 -19.96 -18.59 14.41
C SER A 114 -20.88 -19.35 15.35
N PHE A 115 -22.17 -19.34 15.04
CA PHE A 115 -23.17 -20.18 15.68
C PHE A 115 -24.13 -20.70 14.60
N GLN A 116 -24.31 -22.03 14.56
CA GLN A 116 -25.12 -22.72 13.53
C GLN A 116 -24.76 -22.29 12.08
N GLY A 117 -23.47 -22.11 11.81
CA GLY A 117 -22.97 -21.77 10.46
C GLY A 117 -23.08 -20.29 10.07
N MET A 118 -23.60 -19.43 10.96
CA MET A 118 -23.71 -17.99 10.72
C MET A 118 -22.84 -17.19 11.69
N SER A 119 -22.36 -16.03 11.25
CA SER A 119 -21.68 -15.03 12.08
C SER A 119 -22.08 -13.64 11.60
N LEU A 120 -21.93 -12.60 12.43
CA LEU A 120 -22.20 -11.24 11.98
C LEU A 120 -21.34 -10.90 10.74
N ASN A 121 -20.06 -11.27 10.76
CA ASN A 121 -19.17 -11.04 9.62
C ASN A 121 -19.55 -11.86 8.37
N SER A 122 -20.28 -12.97 8.45
CA SER A 122 -20.75 -13.66 7.23
C SER A 122 -21.85 -12.88 6.54
N GLU A 123 -22.66 -12.14 7.30
CA GLU A 123 -23.84 -11.42 6.80
C GLU A 123 -23.57 -9.96 6.38
N LEU A 124 -22.49 -9.35 6.85
CA LEU A 124 -22.12 -7.98 6.43
C LEU A 124 -21.45 -7.93 5.03
N LEU A 125 -21.52 -6.79 4.36
CA LEU A 125 -20.71 -6.42 3.21
C LEU A 125 -19.42 -5.74 3.73
N GLN A 126 -18.26 -6.17 3.26
CA GLN A 126 -16.98 -5.61 3.71
C GLN A 126 -16.78 -4.16 3.22
N GLY A 127 -17.25 -3.86 2.01
CA GLY A 127 -17.01 -2.59 1.34
C GLY A 127 -15.61 -2.50 0.70
N PRO A 128 -15.41 -1.53 -0.20
CA PRO A 128 -14.14 -1.29 -0.87
C PRO A 128 -13.11 -0.71 0.10
N ASP A 129 -11.82 -0.92 -0.20
CA ASP A 129 -10.74 -0.20 0.48
C ASP A 129 -10.71 1.25 0.01
N MET A 130 -11.20 2.15 0.88
CA MET A 130 -11.21 3.61 0.65
C MET A 130 -10.07 4.32 1.37
N THR A 131 -9.15 3.57 1.96
CA THR A 131 -8.00 4.10 2.68
C THR A 131 -7.01 4.69 1.69
N ASN A 132 -6.44 5.85 2.00
CA ASN A 132 -5.32 6.36 1.22
C ASN A 132 -4.14 5.38 1.33
N THR A 133 -3.29 5.34 0.30
CA THR A 133 -2.13 4.44 0.35
C THR A 133 -1.14 4.94 1.40
N LEU A 134 -0.56 4.02 2.18
CA LEU A 134 0.47 4.36 3.18
C LEU A 134 1.66 5.10 2.55
N ILE A 135 2.08 4.64 1.36
CA ILE A 135 3.17 5.25 0.60
C ILE A 135 2.79 6.67 0.17
N GLY A 136 1.55 6.88 -0.28
CA GLY A 136 1.04 8.18 -0.68
C GLY A 136 1.04 9.19 0.45
N VAL A 137 0.47 8.80 1.60
CA VAL A 137 0.42 9.65 2.80
C VAL A 137 1.84 9.99 3.27
N LEU A 138 2.75 9.01 3.34
CA LEU A 138 4.15 9.27 3.68
C LEU A 138 4.86 10.16 2.65
N THR A 139 4.53 10.03 1.37
CA THR A 139 5.14 10.86 0.31
C THR A 139 4.71 12.32 0.44
N ARG A 140 3.41 12.59 0.64
CA ARG A 140 2.88 13.94 0.91
C ARG A 140 3.40 14.52 2.22
N PHE A 141 3.54 13.69 3.24
CA PHE A 141 4.10 14.10 4.53
C PHE A 141 5.53 14.62 4.44
N ARG A 142 6.26 14.34 3.34
CA ARG A 142 7.63 14.80 3.12
C ARG A 142 7.74 16.09 2.29
N GLN A 143 6.64 16.64 1.77
CA GLN A 143 6.72 17.69 0.75
C GLN A 143 7.19 19.05 1.28
N GLU A 144 6.79 19.42 2.49
CA GLU A 144 7.03 20.76 3.04
C GLU A 144 7.76 20.73 4.39
N SER A 145 8.25 21.88 4.85
CA SER A 145 9.16 22.03 5.99
C SER A 145 8.49 21.83 7.36
N VAL A 146 7.20 22.21 7.51
CA VAL A 146 6.46 22.06 8.76
C VAL A 146 5.55 20.85 8.67
N ALA A 147 5.84 19.81 9.45
CA ALA A 147 5.07 18.58 9.51
C ALA A 147 4.18 18.54 10.74
N MET A 148 3.00 17.95 10.60
CA MET A 148 2.07 17.68 11.69
C MET A 148 1.49 16.27 11.56
N ILE A 149 1.28 15.64 12.71
CA ILE A 149 0.57 14.37 12.83
C ILE A 149 -0.56 14.49 13.84
N ALA A 150 -1.65 13.77 13.61
CA ALA A 150 -2.79 13.66 14.52
C ALA A 150 -3.45 12.27 14.39
N ASP A 151 -4.31 11.93 15.33
CA ASP A 151 -5.04 10.66 15.42
C ASP A 151 -6.51 10.92 15.69
N ILE A 152 -7.40 10.25 14.96
CA ILE A 152 -8.84 10.26 15.25
C ILE A 152 -9.10 9.38 16.47
N GLU A 153 -9.59 9.99 17.55
CA GLU A 153 -9.96 9.25 18.76
C GLU A 153 -11.01 8.19 18.42
N ALA A 154 -10.67 6.92 18.61
CA ALA A 154 -11.60 5.79 18.43
C ALA A 154 -12.40 5.88 17.11
N MET A 155 -11.73 6.11 15.97
CA MET A 155 -12.32 6.40 14.66
C MET A 155 -13.61 5.63 14.32
N TYR A 156 -13.64 4.31 14.52
CA TYR A 156 -14.83 3.50 14.21
C TYR A 156 -16.02 3.84 15.10
N TYR A 157 -15.78 4.13 16.38
CA TYR A 157 -16.80 4.49 17.35
C TYR A 157 -17.39 5.89 17.11
N GLN A 158 -16.79 6.69 16.22
CA GLN A 158 -17.34 7.99 15.84
C GLN A 158 -18.51 7.88 14.85
N VAL A 159 -18.73 6.70 14.25
CA VAL A 159 -19.89 6.42 13.40
C VAL A 159 -20.90 5.58 14.16
N ARG A 160 -22.12 6.10 14.26
CA ARG A 160 -23.23 5.50 15.01
C ARG A 160 -23.94 4.43 14.20
N VAL A 161 -24.49 3.45 14.91
CA VAL A 161 -25.36 2.41 14.34
C VAL A 161 -26.79 2.73 14.75
N PRO A 162 -27.74 2.85 13.80
CA PRO A 162 -29.14 3.08 14.09
C PRO A 162 -29.77 2.03 15.00
N GLU A 163 -30.81 2.42 15.74
CA GLU A 163 -31.49 1.56 16.72
C GLU A 163 -31.96 0.23 16.11
N LYS A 164 -32.51 0.28 14.89
CA LYS A 164 -32.99 -0.89 14.13
C LYS A 164 -31.93 -1.98 13.91
N ASP A 165 -30.65 -1.60 13.85
CA ASP A 165 -29.55 -2.54 13.58
C ASP A 165 -28.71 -2.84 14.83
N SER A 166 -28.78 -1.98 15.84
CA SER A 166 -27.96 -2.06 17.07
C SER A 166 -28.13 -3.37 17.85
N ASP A 167 -29.28 -4.05 17.71
CA ASP A 167 -29.55 -5.33 18.37
C ASP A 167 -28.78 -6.52 17.78
N MET A 168 -28.18 -6.36 16.60
CA MET A 168 -27.19 -7.31 16.07
C MET A 168 -25.81 -7.16 16.72
N LEU A 169 -25.64 -6.14 17.57
CA LEU A 169 -24.41 -5.83 18.28
C LEU A 169 -24.54 -5.97 19.81
N ARG A 170 -25.43 -6.85 20.28
CA ARG A 170 -25.58 -7.12 21.71
C ARG A 170 -24.35 -7.81 22.29
N PHE A 171 -24.13 -7.67 23.59
CA PHE A 171 -23.11 -8.41 24.34
C PHE A 171 -23.52 -8.56 25.80
N LEU A 172 -22.82 -9.42 26.54
CA LEU A 172 -23.14 -9.76 27.92
C LEU A 172 -22.03 -9.28 28.86
N TRP A 173 -22.37 -8.49 29.86
CA TRP A 173 -21.39 -7.99 30.84
C TRP A 173 -21.95 -7.96 32.25
N TRP A 174 -21.07 -8.07 33.25
CA TRP A 174 -21.44 -7.89 34.66
C TRP A 174 -21.51 -6.40 34.99
N PRO A 175 -22.62 -5.90 35.55
CA PRO A 175 -22.72 -4.52 35.98
C PRO A 175 -21.55 -4.14 36.88
N ASP A 176 -20.92 -2.99 36.59
CA ASP A 176 -19.74 -2.47 37.30
C ASP A 176 -18.55 -3.46 37.39
N GLY A 177 -18.54 -4.50 36.55
CA GLY A 177 -17.57 -5.58 36.62
C GLY A 177 -17.74 -6.51 37.83
N ASP A 178 -18.84 -6.43 38.58
CA ASP A 178 -19.08 -7.26 39.75
C ASP A 178 -19.48 -8.68 39.34
N LEU A 179 -18.52 -9.61 39.48
CA LEU A 179 -18.70 -11.00 39.09
C LEU A 179 -19.71 -11.76 39.97
N ASN A 180 -20.18 -11.20 41.08
CA ASN A 180 -21.24 -11.79 41.91
C ASN A 180 -22.64 -11.46 41.40
N GLN A 181 -22.78 -10.46 40.54
CA GLN A 181 -24.05 -10.10 39.92
C GLN A 181 -24.39 -11.00 38.72
N ASN A 182 -25.64 -10.89 38.27
CA ASN A 182 -26.07 -11.54 37.04
C ASN A 182 -25.50 -10.83 35.82
N LEU A 183 -25.40 -11.55 34.71
CA LEU A 183 -25.05 -10.95 33.42
C LEU A 183 -26.21 -10.09 32.92
N ASP A 184 -25.89 -8.85 32.57
CA ASP A 184 -26.80 -7.94 31.91
C ASP A 184 -26.52 -7.88 30.40
N GLU A 185 -27.56 -7.53 29.65
CA GLU A 185 -27.50 -7.35 28.20
C GLU A 185 -27.24 -5.89 27.87
N TYR A 186 -26.20 -5.69 27.07
CA TYR A 186 -25.82 -4.40 26.52
C TYR A 186 -25.80 -4.49 25.00
N LYS A 187 -25.81 -3.35 24.32
CA LYS A 187 -25.61 -3.27 22.88
C LYS A 187 -24.70 -2.13 22.50
N MET A 188 -23.87 -2.36 21.48
CA MET A 188 -23.09 -1.28 20.87
C MET A 188 -24.01 -0.44 20.00
N VAL A 189 -23.86 0.88 20.08
CA VAL A 189 -24.60 1.86 19.26
C VAL A 189 -23.68 2.56 18.25
N VAL A 190 -22.52 1.95 17.98
CA VAL A 190 -21.47 2.45 17.10
C VAL A 190 -20.87 1.31 16.29
N HIS A 191 -20.27 1.64 15.14
CA HIS A 191 -19.53 0.67 14.33
C HIS A 191 -18.28 0.22 15.09
N LEU A 192 -18.15 -1.09 15.30
CA LEU A 192 -17.18 -1.60 16.26
C LEU A 192 -15.96 -2.26 15.64
N PHE A 193 -14.85 -2.27 16.39
CA PHE A 193 -13.65 -3.01 16.01
C PHE A 193 -13.91 -4.52 16.07
N GLY A 194 -13.78 -5.19 14.92
CA GLY A 194 -14.02 -6.63 14.76
C GLY A 194 -15.03 -6.95 13.67
N ALA A 195 -15.93 -6.02 13.36
CA ALA A 195 -16.82 -6.12 12.22
C ALA A 195 -16.08 -5.74 10.93
N LYS A 196 -16.23 -6.57 9.89
CA LYS A 196 -15.46 -6.41 8.65
C LYS A 196 -15.87 -5.18 7.81
N SER A 197 -17.07 -4.64 8.06
CA SER A 197 -17.58 -3.45 7.37
C SER A 197 -17.12 -2.14 8.00
N SER A 198 -16.80 -2.14 9.30
CA SER A 198 -16.50 -0.93 10.07
C SER A 198 -15.39 -0.05 9.46
N PRO A 199 -14.27 -0.60 8.94
CA PRO A 199 -13.24 0.23 8.32
C PRO A 199 -13.78 1.02 7.12
N SER A 200 -14.54 0.37 6.24
CA SER A 200 -15.12 1.00 5.07
C SER A 200 -16.19 2.03 5.45
N VAL A 201 -17.04 1.71 6.44
CA VAL A 201 -18.07 2.64 6.93
C VAL A 201 -17.45 3.89 7.56
N ALA A 202 -16.42 3.73 8.40
CA ALA A 202 -15.75 4.86 9.04
C ALA A 202 -15.02 5.75 8.03
N ASN A 203 -14.34 5.16 7.05
CA ASN A 203 -13.72 5.91 5.96
C ASN A 203 -14.77 6.64 5.11
N PHE A 204 -15.90 6.00 4.81
CA PHE A 204 -17.00 6.66 4.11
C PHE A 204 -17.49 7.89 4.88
N ALA A 205 -17.79 7.75 6.17
CA ALA A 205 -18.29 8.85 7.00
C ALA A 205 -17.27 9.99 7.14
N LEU A 206 -15.97 9.68 7.27
CA LEU A 206 -14.91 10.69 7.31
C LEU A 206 -14.81 11.46 5.98
N ARG A 207 -14.86 10.76 4.84
CA ARG A 207 -14.87 11.42 3.52
C ARG A 207 -16.16 12.22 3.30
N LYS A 208 -17.29 11.69 3.73
CA LYS A 208 -18.61 12.35 3.69
C LYS A 208 -18.60 13.65 4.51
N THR A 209 -17.93 13.66 5.67
CA THR A 209 -17.70 14.87 6.47
C THR A 209 -17.01 15.96 5.65
N ALA A 210 -15.95 15.60 4.92
CA ALA A 210 -15.19 16.53 4.08
C ALA A 210 -16.05 17.08 2.92
N GLU A 211 -16.84 16.22 2.28
CA GLU A 211 -17.70 16.63 1.17
C GLU A 211 -18.88 17.49 1.61
N ASP A 212 -19.59 17.10 2.67
CA ASP A 212 -20.77 17.82 3.17
C ASP A 212 -20.41 19.23 3.70
N ASN A 213 -19.16 19.41 4.15
CA ASN A 213 -18.66 20.68 4.69
C ASN A 213 -17.71 21.43 3.74
N ARG A 214 -17.63 21.01 2.47
CA ARG A 214 -16.72 21.60 1.47
C ARG A 214 -16.92 23.10 1.26
N SER A 215 -18.15 23.59 1.36
CA SER A 215 -18.48 25.02 1.20
C SER A 215 -18.16 25.87 2.43
N LYS A 216 -17.96 25.25 3.60
CA LYS A 216 -17.74 25.94 4.89
C LYS A 216 -16.30 25.81 5.40
N SER A 217 -15.48 25.01 4.73
CA SER A 217 -14.13 24.65 5.15
C SER A 217 -13.12 25.08 4.11
N THR A 218 -11.87 25.25 4.53
CA THR A 218 -10.79 25.56 3.57
C THR A 218 -10.52 24.36 2.66
N VAL A 219 -10.14 24.65 1.42
CA VAL A 219 -9.79 23.63 0.42
C VAL A 219 -8.67 22.73 0.94
N GLU A 220 -7.72 23.29 1.69
CA GLU A 220 -6.61 22.56 2.28
C GLU A 220 -7.07 21.57 3.37
N ALA A 221 -7.97 21.95 4.27
CA ALA A 221 -8.52 21.05 5.28
C ALA A 221 -9.31 19.90 4.65
N VAL A 222 -10.16 20.21 3.65
CA VAL A 222 -10.94 19.19 2.91
C VAL A 222 -10.00 18.20 2.21
N ASN A 223 -9.00 18.69 1.49
CA ASN A 223 -8.04 17.84 0.81
C ASN A 223 -7.20 17.02 1.79
N THR A 224 -6.87 17.57 2.96
CA THR A 224 -6.16 16.85 4.03
C THR A 224 -7.00 15.67 4.52
N VAL A 225 -8.31 15.83 4.76
CA VAL A 225 -9.19 14.70 5.12
C VAL A 225 -9.20 13.64 4.02
N LEU A 226 -9.33 14.06 2.77
CA LEU A 226 -9.48 13.14 1.64
C LEU A 226 -8.21 12.37 1.30
N LYS A 227 -7.02 12.95 1.52
CA LYS A 227 -5.75 12.42 1.00
C LYS A 227 -4.67 12.12 2.06
N ASN A 228 -4.77 12.66 3.26
CA ASN A 228 -3.68 12.61 4.26
C ASN A 228 -3.99 11.76 5.49
N PHE A 229 -5.17 11.13 5.55
CA PHE A 229 -5.47 10.10 6.54
C PHE A 229 -5.13 8.70 6.01
N TYR A 230 -4.38 7.95 6.81
CA TYR A 230 -4.24 6.50 6.69
C TYR A 230 -5.01 5.86 7.85
N VAL A 231 -6.25 5.44 7.58
CA VAL A 231 -7.21 5.03 8.62
C VAL A 231 -7.42 6.20 9.61
N ASP A 232 -6.99 6.05 10.86
CA ASP A 232 -7.14 7.03 11.94
C ASP A 232 -5.97 8.02 12.02
N ASP A 233 -4.82 7.71 11.41
CA ASP A 233 -3.62 8.53 11.47
C ASP A 233 -3.61 9.60 10.36
N CYS A 234 -3.56 10.88 10.74
CA CYS A 234 -3.37 12.02 9.84
C CYS A 234 -1.90 12.42 9.78
N LEU A 235 -1.31 12.50 8.59
CA LEU A 235 0.04 13.03 8.37
C LEU A 235 0.02 14.09 7.27
N LYS A 236 0.36 15.34 7.61
CA LYS A 236 0.41 16.46 6.66
C LYS A 236 1.68 17.28 6.84
N SER A 237 2.13 17.93 5.77
CA SER A 237 3.15 18.96 5.84
C SER A 237 2.71 20.21 5.07
N VAL A 238 3.12 21.38 5.55
CA VAL A 238 2.85 22.72 4.99
C VAL A 238 4.10 23.59 5.10
N SER A 239 4.12 24.71 4.36
CA SER A 239 5.36 25.48 4.15
C SER A 239 5.80 26.35 5.33
N SER A 240 4.91 26.64 6.28
CA SER A 240 5.19 27.54 7.41
C SER A 240 4.40 27.19 8.67
N SER A 241 4.91 27.62 9.83
CA SER A 241 4.21 27.49 11.12
C SER A 241 2.83 28.15 11.09
N ALA A 242 2.69 29.31 10.45
CA ALA A 242 1.42 30.03 10.37
C ALA A 242 0.35 29.24 9.60
N GLN A 243 0.71 28.66 8.45
CA GLN A 243 -0.18 27.76 7.71
C GLN A 243 -0.51 26.52 8.54
N ALA A 244 0.46 26.00 9.31
CA ALA A 244 0.25 24.83 10.14
C ALA A 244 -0.78 25.08 11.25
N VAL A 245 -0.70 26.23 11.92
CA VAL A 245 -1.67 26.67 12.94
C VAL A 245 -3.06 26.88 12.33
N ALA A 246 -3.14 27.53 11.17
CA ALA A 246 -4.41 27.74 10.47
C ALA A 246 -5.05 26.39 10.09
N LEU A 247 -4.28 25.49 9.48
CA LEU A 247 -4.75 24.17 9.08
C LEU A 247 -5.16 23.31 10.28
N HIS A 248 -4.42 23.34 11.38
CA HIS A 248 -4.82 22.68 12.63
C HIS A 248 -6.22 23.10 13.06
N ASN A 249 -6.49 24.40 13.09
CA ASN A 249 -7.77 24.94 13.53
C ASN A 249 -8.91 24.56 12.58
N ASP A 250 -8.69 24.69 11.27
CA ASP A 250 -9.68 24.36 10.25
C ASP A 250 -9.96 22.86 10.21
N LEU A 251 -8.92 22.04 10.28
CA LEU A 251 -9.04 20.58 10.26
C LEU A 251 -9.75 20.06 11.51
N THR A 252 -9.44 20.62 12.68
CA THR A 252 -10.11 20.27 13.94
C THR A 252 -11.60 20.61 13.87
N LYS A 253 -11.96 21.80 13.37
CA LYS A 253 -13.37 22.19 13.18
C LYS A 253 -14.09 21.32 12.15
N LEU A 254 -13.44 21.05 11.01
CA LEU A 254 -14.00 20.21 9.96
C LEU A 254 -14.25 18.79 10.47
N CYS A 255 -13.27 18.14 11.08
CA CYS A 255 -13.46 16.80 11.63
C CYS A 255 -14.54 16.79 12.73
N ALA A 256 -14.55 17.79 13.62
CA ALA A 256 -15.56 17.91 14.66
C ALA A 256 -16.99 18.06 14.11
N SER A 257 -17.17 18.70 12.94
CA SER A 257 -18.49 18.80 12.28
C SER A 257 -19.03 17.46 11.78
N GLY A 258 -18.20 16.42 11.67
CA GLY A 258 -18.62 15.04 11.39
C GLY A 258 -18.63 14.12 12.61
N GLY A 259 -18.36 14.66 13.80
CA GLY A 259 -18.21 13.89 15.04
C GLY A 259 -16.82 13.26 15.21
N PHE A 260 -15.84 13.60 14.37
CA PHE A 260 -14.48 13.07 14.46
C PHE A 260 -13.60 13.99 15.29
N ARG A 261 -13.16 13.51 16.46
CA ARG A 261 -12.24 14.25 17.32
C ARG A 261 -10.78 13.92 17.02
N LEU A 262 -9.99 14.94 16.69
CA LEU A 262 -8.55 14.81 16.50
C LEU A 262 -7.80 14.96 17.83
N THR A 263 -6.81 14.09 18.03
CA THR A 263 -6.00 14.03 19.25
C THR A 263 -4.56 13.63 18.92
N LYS A 264 -3.71 13.53 19.95
CA LYS A 264 -2.30 13.10 19.87
C LYS A 264 -1.49 13.91 18.85
N TRP A 265 -1.72 15.21 18.80
CA TRP A 265 -0.99 16.11 17.93
C TRP A 265 0.52 16.09 18.24
N ALA A 266 1.33 16.01 17.19
CA ALA A 266 2.77 16.27 17.24
C ALA A 266 3.21 17.02 15.98
N SER A 267 4.25 17.86 16.11
CA SER A 267 4.79 18.66 15.01
C SER A 267 6.24 19.03 15.27
N ASN A 268 7.00 19.26 14.20
CA ASN A 268 8.33 19.88 14.29
C ASN A 268 8.27 21.41 14.47
N SER A 269 7.09 22.03 14.37
CA SER A 269 6.89 23.45 14.68
C SER A 269 6.45 23.63 16.14
N ARG A 270 7.26 24.36 16.90
CA ARG A 270 6.95 24.74 18.29
C ARG A 270 5.77 25.71 18.36
N ASP A 271 5.62 26.59 17.37
CA ASP A 271 4.49 27.51 17.28
C ASP A 271 3.16 26.77 17.12
N LEU A 272 3.15 25.74 16.27
CA LEU A 272 1.98 24.86 16.15
C LEU A 272 1.69 24.17 17.48
N LEU A 273 2.68 23.53 18.10
CA LEU A 273 2.49 22.83 19.38
C LEU A 273 1.97 23.76 20.48
N ALA A 274 2.47 25.00 20.56
CA ALA A 274 2.00 26.00 21.51
C ALA A 274 0.51 26.36 21.31
N SER A 275 0.02 26.35 20.06
CA SER A 275 -1.39 26.59 19.75
C SER A 275 -2.32 25.41 20.05
N VAL A 276 -1.78 24.19 20.18
CA VAL A 276 -2.58 22.98 20.49
C VAL A 276 -2.77 22.85 22.01
N PRO A 277 -4.00 22.56 22.50
CA PRO A 277 -4.23 22.26 23.91
C PRO A 277 -3.39 21.08 24.41
N GLU A 278 -2.82 21.18 25.62
CA GLU A 278 -1.96 20.13 26.22
C GLU A 278 -2.63 18.75 26.26
N SER A 279 -3.92 18.69 26.57
CA SER A 279 -4.70 17.44 26.59
C SER A 279 -4.74 16.72 25.24
N GLU A 280 -4.55 17.45 24.15
CA GLU A 280 -4.64 16.94 22.77
C GLU A 280 -3.27 16.72 22.15
N ARG A 281 -2.19 17.15 22.79
CA ARG A 281 -0.81 16.79 22.40
C ARG A 281 -0.51 15.34 22.71
N ILE A 282 0.44 14.76 21.97
CA ILE A 282 0.96 13.43 22.27
C ILE A 282 1.63 13.39 23.65
N ALA A 283 1.53 12.26 24.36
CA ALA A 283 1.97 12.15 25.75
C ALA A 283 3.41 12.60 25.99
N GLY A 284 4.33 12.29 25.05
CA GLY A 284 5.74 12.70 25.16
C GLY A 284 6.01 14.19 25.00
N VAL A 285 4.99 14.99 24.65
CA VAL A 285 5.09 16.45 24.46
C VAL A 285 4.34 17.23 25.55
N ARG A 286 3.44 16.58 26.30
CA ARG A 286 2.55 17.27 27.26
C ARG A 286 3.31 18.02 28.36
N ASP A 287 4.37 17.40 28.87
CA ASP A 287 5.13 17.91 30.01
C ASP A 287 6.42 18.64 29.58
N LEU A 288 6.60 18.93 28.29
CA LEU A 288 7.81 19.59 27.77
C LEU A 288 7.72 21.12 27.89
N ASP A 289 8.81 21.75 28.33
CA ASP A 289 9.05 23.17 28.09
C ASP A 289 9.37 23.37 26.61
N LEU A 290 8.37 23.77 25.83
CA LEU A 290 8.51 24.01 24.40
C LEU A 290 9.52 25.11 24.04
N SER A 291 10.07 25.86 25.00
CA SER A 291 11.16 26.81 24.74
C SER A 291 12.57 26.22 24.86
N LYS A 292 12.73 25.08 25.54
CA LYS A 292 14.05 24.53 25.91
C LYS A 292 14.22 23.05 25.59
N ASP A 293 13.17 22.25 25.72
CA ASP A 293 13.28 20.80 25.65
C ASP A 293 13.27 20.30 24.20
N ALA A 294 14.01 19.22 23.94
CA ALA A 294 14.03 18.57 22.64
C ALA A 294 12.71 17.83 22.39
N LEU A 295 12.19 17.93 21.16
CA LEU A 295 10.98 17.22 20.75
C LEU A 295 11.25 15.70 20.63
N PRO A 296 10.24 14.85 20.95
CA PRO A 296 10.44 13.40 21.03
C PRO A 296 10.61 12.74 19.66
N VAL A 297 10.89 11.43 19.69
CA VAL A 297 10.85 10.57 18.50
C VAL A 297 9.47 9.94 18.39
N GLU A 298 8.82 10.14 17.25
CA GLU A 298 7.48 9.62 16.96
C GLU A 298 7.48 8.55 15.88
N ARG A 299 6.34 7.88 15.69
CA ARG A 299 6.12 6.97 14.57
C ARG A 299 5.19 7.60 13.55
N ALA A 300 5.73 7.99 12.41
CA ALA A 300 4.96 8.41 11.24
C ALA A 300 4.62 7.16 10.41
N LEU A 301 3.41 6.60 10.59
CA LEU A 301 2.94 5.36 9.96
C LEU A 301 3.95 4.21 10.07
N GLY A 302 4.57 4.06 11.24
CA GLY A 302 5.54 3.00 11.54
C GLY A 302 7.01 3.36 11.31
N VAL A 303 7.31 4.42 10.53
CA VAL A 303 8.69 4.94 10.37
C VAL A 303 9.03 5.82 11.56
N LEU A 304 10.26 5.70 12.11
CA LEU A 304 10.67 6.58 13.21
C LEU A 304 11.00 7.97 12.67
N TRP A 305 10.32 8.98 13.20
CA TRP A 305 10.53 10.38 12.88
C TRP A 305 11.08 11.09 14.11
N CYS A 306 12.33 11.56 14.00
CA CYS A 306 12.95 12.40 15.02
C CYS A 306 12.44 13.83 14.83
N VAL A 307 11.40 14.21 15.58
CA VAL A 307 10.63 15.43 15.36
C VAL A 307 11.51 16.68 15.46
N ASN A 308 12.42 16.71 16.44
CA ASN A 308 13.30 17.87 16.67
C ASN A 308 14.25 18.16 15.51
N SER A 309 14.86 17.12 14.93
CA SER A 309 15.83 17.25 13.84
C SER A 309 15.21 17.07 12.45
N ASP A 310 13.91 16.78 12.40
CA ASP A 310 13.14 16.50 11.20
C ASP A 310 13.71 15.45 10.24
N VAL A 311 14.16 14.32 10.79
CA VAL A 311 14.70 13.19 10.01
C VAL A 311 13.99 11.88 10.32
N PHE A 312 13.94 10.99 9.34
CA PHE A 312 13.63 9.59 9.56
C PHE A 312 14.85 8.81 10.03
N LYS A 313 14.64 7.88 10.97
CA LYS A 313 15.64 6.93 11.47
C LYS A 313 15.12 5.51 11.44
N PHE A 314 16.04 4.55 11.59
CA PHE A 314 15.71 3.13 11.61
C PHE A 314 16.25 2.51 12.89
N ARG A 315 15.35 2.07 13.78
CA ARG A 315 15.73 1.32 14.97
C ARG A 315 15.55 -0.15 14.72
N ILE A 316 16.67 -0.86 14.70
CA ILE A 316 16.68 -2.30 14.51
C ILE A 316 16.77 -2.96 15.87
N ASN A 317 15.63 -3.39 16.40
CA ASN A 317 15.60 -4.17 17.64
C ASN A 317 15.85 -5.64 17.31
N LEU A 318 17.12 -6.04 17.32
CA LEU A 318 17.52 -7.43 17.13
C LEU A 318 17.09 -8.25 18.36
N LYS A 319 16.01 -9.01 18.20
CA LYS A 319 15.69 -10.08 19.15
C LYS A 319 16.48 -11.32 18.74
N GLU A 320 17.03 -12.03 19.71
CA GLU A 320 17.61 -13.35 19.44
C GLU A 320 16.55 -14.25 18.81
N LYS A 321 16.94 -14.85 17.69
CA LYS A 321 16.13 -15.78 16.91
C LYS A 321 17.00 -16.95 16.51
N PRO A 322 16.43 -18.17 16.45
CA PRO A 322 17.13 -19.32 15.88
C PRO A 322 17.64 -18.98 14.48
N VAL A 323 18.80 -19.55 14.12
CA VAL A 323 19.40 -19.39 12.80
C VAL A 323 18.69 -20.34 11.82
N SER A 324 17.42 -20.04 11.56
CA SER A 324 16.53 -20.79 10.69
C SER A 324 15.88 -19.86 9.66
N ARG A 325 15.22 -20.43 8.65
CA ARG A 325 14.42 -19.65 7.69
C ARG A 325 13.38 -18.76 8.40
N ARG A 326 12.72 -19.27 9.43
CA ARG A 326 11.76 -18.46 10.21
C ARG A 326 12.45 -17.31 10.93
N GLY A 327 13.61 -17.55 11.52
CA GLY A 327 14.40 -16.51 12.20
C GLY A 327 14.83 -15.38 11.25
N ILE A 328 15.42 -15.75 10.11
CA ILE A 328 15.87 -14.80 9.07
C ILE A 328 14.70 -13.94 8.57
N LEU A 329 13.55 -14.57 8.27
CA LEU A 329 12.36 -13.86 7.81
C LEU A 329 11.83 -12.91 8.89
N SER A 330 11.79 -13.35 10.14
CA SER A 330 11.33 -12.54 11.26
C SER A 330 12.18 -11.29 11.47
N VAL A 331 13.50 -11.41 11.38
CA VAL A 331 14.42 -10.26 11.53
C VAL A 331 14.33 -9.35 10.32
N THR A 332 14.39 -9.90 9.10
CA THR A 332 14.28 -9.12 7.86
C THR A 332 12.98 -8.32 7.80
N SER A 333 11.85 -8.93 8.17
CA SER A 333 10.54 -8.26 8.16
C SER A 333 10.35 -7.24 9.29
N SER A 334 11.23 -7.26 10.30
CA SER A 334 11.21 -6.25 11.38
C SER A 334 11.80 -4.90 10.94
N ILE A 335 12.56 -4.88 9.84
CA ILE A 335 13.10 -3.66 9.25
C ILE A 335 11.98 -3.01 8.43
N TYR A 336 11.30 -2.05 9.06
CA TYR A 336 10.20 -1.33 8.44
C TYR A 336 10.71 -0.18 7.57
N ASP A 337 10.68 -0.37 6.24
CA ASP A 337 11.19 0.58 5.24
C ASP A 337 10.23 0.72 4.04
N PRO A 338 9.08 1.42 4.22
CA PRO A 338 8.03 1.50 3.20
C PRO A 338 8.45 2.27 1.94
N LEU A 339 9.39 3.22 2.06
CA LEU A 339 9.90 4.02 0.94
C LEU A 339 11.18 3.44 0.33
N GLY A 340 11.78 2.41 0.94
CA GLY A 340 12.91 1.68 0.37
C GLY A 340 14.27 2.36 0.49
N PHE A 341 14.50 3.17 1.52
CA PHE A 341 15.79 3.81 1.79
C PHE A 341 16.90 2.77 2.04
N LEU A 342 16.55 1.67 2.69
CA LEU A 342 17.41 0.54 3.06
C LEU A 342 17.26 -0.64 2.09
N ALA A 343 16.53 -0.49 0.97
CA ALA A 343 16.27 -1.58 0.02
C ALA A 343 17.54 -2.35 -0.43
N PRO A 344 18.70 -1.70 -0.67
CA PRO A 344 19.98 -2.35 -0.92
C PRO A 344 20.54 -3.18 0.25
N VAL A 345 20.32 -2.76 1.50
CA VAL A 345 20.78 -3.50 2.68
C VAL A 345 19.86 -4.67 3.00
N ILE A 346 18.58 -4.55 2.69
CA ILE A 346 17.58 -5.61 2.89
C ILE A 346 17.71 -6.71 1.81
N LEU A 347 18.22 -6.38 0.61
CA LEU A 347 18.27 -7.35 -0.49
C LEU A 347 19.14 -8.60 -0.19
N PRO A 348 20.35 -8.50 0.39
CA PRO A 348 21.15 -9.66 0.76
C PRO A 348 20.42 -10.70 1.62
N SER A 349 19.61 -10.27 2.60
CA SER A 349 18.85 -11.21 3.43
C SER A 349 17.71 -11.88 2.65
N LYS A 350 17.08 -11.17 1.71
CA LYS A 350 16.09 -11.75 0.79
C LYS A 350 16.71 -12.74 -0.20
N ILE A 351 17.93 -12.47 -0.68
CA ILE A 351 18.70 -13.41 -1.54
C ILE A 351 18.99 -14.69 -0.76
N LEU A 352 19.50 -14.56 0.48
CA LEU A 352 19.75 -15.70 1.35
C LEU A 352 18.47 -16.51 1.60
N MET A 353 17.35 -15.84 1.91
CA MET A 353 16.06 -16.51 2.07
C MET A 353 15.66 -17.32 0.83
N GLN A 354 15.84 -16.74 -0.37
CA GLN A 354 15.53 -17.44 -1.61
C GLN A 354 16.44 -18.65 -1.84
N GLN A 355 17.73 -18.54 -1.51
CA GLN A 355 18.67 -19.65 -1.60
C GLN A 355 18.23 -20.81 -0.70
N LEU A 356 17.89 -20.55 0.56
CA LEU A 356 17.43 -21.58 1.50
C LEU A 356 16.10 -22.21 1.06
N CYS A 357 15.22 -21.45 0.39
CA CYS A 357 14.02 -22.00 -0.25
C CYS A 357 14.37 -22.97 -1.40
N ARG A 358 15.40 -22.66 -2.20
CA ARG A 358 15.85 -23.50 -3.31
C ARG A 358 16.45 -24.82 -2.82
N GLU A 359 17.12 -24.77 -1.67
CA GLU A 359 17.66 -25.94 -0.95
C GLU A 359 16.56 -26.79 -0.27
N LYS A 360 15.29 -26.37 -0.32
CA LYS A 360 14.11 -27.08 0.22
C LYS A 360 14.15 -27.32 1.74
N LEU A 361 14.88 -26.49 2.50
CA LEU A 361 14.87 -26.53 3.96
C LEU A 361 13.48 -26.19 4.52
N ALA A 362 13.06 -26.78 5.63
CA ALA A 362 11.83 -26.39 6.31
C ALA A 362 12.00 -25.06 7.07
N TRP A 363 10.93 -24.55 7.67
CA TRP A 363 10.93 -23.24 8.33
C TRP A 363 11.86 -23.15 9.54
N ASP A 364 11.98 -24.25 10.28
CA ASP A 364 12.66 -24.30 11.58
C ASP A 364 13.91 -25.17 11.56
N ASP A 365 14.32 -25.66 10.38
CA ASP A 365 15.57 -26.39 10.20
C ASP A 365 16.77 -25.47 10.41
N ASP A 366 17.85 -26.05 10.94
CA ASP A 366 19.17 -25.44 10.92
C ASP A 366 19.63 -25.23 9.48
N ILE A 367 20.29 -24.10 9.23
CA ILE A 367 20.79 -23.75 7.89
C ILE A 367 22.25 -24.16 7.73
N PRO A 368 22.74 -24.39 6.49
CA PRO A 368 24.13 -24.71 6.24
C PRO A 368 25.09 -23.66 6.83
N GLU A 369 26.25 -24.12 7.31
CA GLU A 369 27.26 -23.28 7.99
C GLU A 369 27.63 -22.02 7.19
N GLN A 370 27.91 -22.17 5.89
CA GLN A 370 28.22 -21.03 5.01
C GLN A 370 27.07 -20.00 4.93
N SER A 371 25.83 -20.46 4.96
CA SER A 371 24.64 -19.59 4.97
C SER A 371 24.46 -18.91 6.32
N ALA A 372 24.76 -19.61 7.42
CA ALA A 372 24.77 -19.07 8.77
C ALA A 372 25.84 -17.99 8.95
N GLU A 373 27.06 -18.19 8.45
CA GLU A 373 28.13 -17.19 8.49
C GLU A 373 27.72 -15.90 7.77
N ARG A 374 27.17 -16.01 6.55
CA ARG A 374 26.66 -14.85 5.80
C ARG A 374 25.53 -14.14 6.55
N TRP A 375 24.62 -14.89 7.15
CA TRP A 375 23.55 -14.33 7.97
C TRP A 375 24.07 -13.56 9.18
N ILE A 376 24.97 -14.17 9.95
CA ILE A 376 25.56 -13.57 11.16
C ILE A 376 26.36 -12.32 10.81
N SER A 377 27.15 -12.36 9.73
CA SER A 377 27.87 -11.20 9.22
C SER A 377 26.91 -10.05 8.88
N TRP A 378 25.84 -10.33 8.13
CA TRP A 378 24.83 -9.32 7.79
C TRP A 378 24.13 -8.76 9.05
N LEU A 379 23.74 -9.64 9.98
CA LEU A 379 23.08 -9.29 11.24
C LEU A 379 23.93 -8.36 12.09
N SER A 380 25.23 -8.64 12.21
CA SER A 380 26.19 -7.82 12.99
C SER A 380 26.33 -6.40 12.44
N GLY A 381 26.19 -6.23 11.12
CA GLY A 381 26.27 -4.92 10.46
C GLY A 381 25.07 -4.02 10.71
N LEU A 382 23.90 -4.58 11.07
CA LEU A 382 22.65 -3.82 11.16
C LEU A 382 22.68 -2.72 12.23
N ASN A 383 23.45 -2.90 13.30
CA ASN A 383 23.57 -1.88 14.35
C ASN A 383 24.09 -0.54 13.81
N GLN A 384 24.91 -0.56 12.74
CA GLN A 384 25.43 0.63 12.08
C GLN A 384 24.32 1.49 11.43
N LEU A 385 23.16 0.89 11.12
CA LEU A 385 22.03 1.62 10.54
C LEU A 385 21.31 2.52 11.53
N THR A 386 21.59 2.40 12.83
CA THR A 386 21.02 3.28 13.87
C THR A 386 21.46 4.74 13.66
N ASP A 387 22.65 4.94 13.10
CA ASP A 387 23.22 6.25 12.80
C ASP A 387 22.77 6.79 11.44
N PHE A 388 22.18 5.93 10.58
CA PHE A 388 21.64 6.35 9.31
C PHE A 388 20.35 7.16 9.52
N SER A 389 20.27 8.32 8.86
CA SER A 389 19.08 9.14 8.85
C SER A 389 18.82 9.74 7.48
N VAL A 390 17.57 10.09 7.22
CA VAL A 390 17.15 10.72 5.96
C VAL A 390 16.27 11.92 6.30
N PRO A 391 16.51 13.10 5.70
CA PRO A 391 15.60 14.24 5.85
C PRO A 391 14.16 13.84 5.53
N ARG A 392 13.22 14.18 6.42
CA ARG A 392 11.79 14.00 6.12
C ARG A 392 11.44 14.90 4.94
N CYS A 393 11.69 16.20 5.09
CA CYS A 393 11.41 17.18 4.04
C CYS A 393 12.26 16.93 2.80
N ILE A 394 11.64 16.95 1.62
CA ILE A 394 12.33 16.85 0.32
C ILE A 394 12.92 18.19 -0.15
N LYS A 395 12.64 19.27 0.57
CA LYS A 395 13.19 20.60 0.33
C LYS A 395 14.23 20.91 1.41
N PRO A 396 15.40 21.47 1.04
CA PRO A 396 16.29 22.09 2.01
C PRO A 396 15.59 23.18 2.82
N VAL A 397 16.16 23.48 3.98
CA VAL A 397 15.77 24.67 4.75
C VAL A 397 16.00 25.91 3.89
N ASP A 398 15.05 26.84 3.89
CA ASP A 398 15.09 28.08 3.11
C ASP A 398 15.27 27.89 1.60
N PHE A 399 14.81 26.77 1.04
CA PHE A 399 14.89 26.50 -0.41
C PHE A 399 14.08 27.48 -1.28
N GLY A 400 13.12 28.18 -0.68
CA GLY A 400 12.23 29.10 -1.38
C GLY A 400 11.20 28.38 -2.25
N VAL A 401 10.69 29.09 -3.26
CA VAL A 401 9.65 28.59 -4.15
C VAL A 401 10.28 27.74 -5.26
N SER A 402 9.82 26.49 -5.38
CA SER A 402 10.20 25.62 -6.49
C SER A 402 9.56 26.11 -7.79
N THR A 403 10.38 26.30 -8.82
CA THR A 403 9.95 26.68 -10.17
C THR A 403 9.79 25.46 -11.09
N SER A 404 10.48 24.37 -10.79
CA SER A 404 10.38 23.11 -11.53
C SER A 404 10.60 21.92 -10.61
N ALA A 405 9.85 20.84 -10.86
CA ALA A 405 9.99 19.55 -10.21
C ALA A 405 9.99 18.43 -11.26
N GLN A 406 10.98 17.54 -11.23
CA GLN A 406 11.13 16.45 -12.21
C GLN A 406 11.53 15.15 -11.51
N LEU A 407 10.86 14.05 -11.86
CA LEU A 407 11.21 12.72 -11.37
C LEU A 407 12.28 12.07 -12.25
N HIS A 408 13.32 11.50 -11.62
CA HIS A 408 14.36 10.73 -12.28
C HIS A 408 14.37 9.30 -11.74
N HIS A 409 14.11 8.33 -12.62
CA HIS A 409 14.02 6.93 -12.27
C HIS A 409 15.22 6.17 -12.84
N PHE A 410 16.03 5.59 -11.97
CA PHE A 410 17.17 4.76 -12.34
C PHE A 410 16.78 3.30 -12.18
N SER A 411 17.00 2.50 -13.21
CA SER A 411 16.71 1.07 -13.20
C SER A 411 17.98 0.27 -13.49
N ASP A 412 18.09 -0.87 -12.81
CA ASP A 412 19.22 -1.79 -13.00
C ASP A 412 18.82 -3.24 -12.70
N ALA A 413 19.55 -4.19 -13.29
CA ALA A 413 19.42 -5.60 -13.00
C ALA A 413 20.77 -6.33 -12.96
N SER A 414 20.84 -7.34 -12.12
CA SER A 414 21.97 -8.24 -11.96
C SER A 414 21.49 -9.70 -11.90
N GLU A 415 22.42 -10.64 -11.78
CA GLU A 415 22.11 -12.07 -11.64
C GLU A 415 21.29 -12.40 -10.39
N VAL A 416 21.42 -11.60 -9.33
CA VAL A 416 20.78 -11.88 -8.03
C VAL A 416 19.51 -11.08 -7.79
N GLY A 417 19.28 -10.01 -8.54
CA GLY A 417 18.15 -9.12 -8.32
C GLY A 417 18.08 -7.98 -9.33
N TYR A 418 16.97 -7.24 -9.26
CA TYR A 418 16.75 -6.05 -10.07
C TYR A 418 16.03 -5.01 -9.23
N GLY A 419 16.25 -3.73 -9.55
CA GLY A 419 15.84 -2.65 -8.69
C GLY A 419 15.66 -1.32 -9.39
N VAL A 420 15.05 -0.40 -8.66
CA VAL A 420 14.82 0.97 -9.08
C VAL A 420 15.12 1.92 -7.94
N VAL A 421 15.72 3.06 -8.26
CA VAL A 421 15.84 4.19 -7.34
C VAL A 421 15.29 5.43 -8.02
N THR A 422 14.42 6.16 -7.34
CA THR A 422 13.79 7.38 -7.84
C THR A 422 14.20 8.59 -7.02
N TYR A 423 14.59 9.65 -7.71
CA TYR A 423 14.88 10.96 -7.13
C TYR A 423 13.91 12.01 -7.66
N LEU A 424 13.61 13.01 -6.83
CA LEU A 424 12.95 14.24 -7.24
C LEU A 424 14.01 15.32 -7.37
N ARG A 425 14.13 15.88 -8.58
CA ARG A 425 14.94 17.07 -8.85
C ARG A 425 14.05 18.30 -8.74
N LEU A 426 14.43 19.22 -7.87
CA LEU A 426 13.78 20.51 -7.66
C LEU A 426 14.71 21.62 -8.14
N LEU A 427 14.14 22.64 -8.78
CA LEU A 427 14.81 23.90 -9.10
C LEU A 427 14.04 25.02 -8.41
N ASN A 428 14.72 25.94 -7.74
CA ASN A 428 14.08 27.11 -7.14
C ASN A 428 14.17 28.35 -8.05
N ALA A 429 13.60 29.47 -7.61
CA ALA A 429 13.63 30.73 -8.35
C ALA A 429 15.05 31.31 -8.54
N ASP A 430 15.98 30.99 -7.65
CA ASP A 430 17.38 31.43 -7.71
C ASP A 430 18.26 30.54 -8.59
N GLY A 431 17.68 29.51 -9.24
CA GLY A 431 18.41 28.56 -10.06
C GLY A 431 19.16 27.48 -9.26
N LEU A 432 18.92 27.36 -7.95
CA LEU A 432 19.48 26.31 -7.12
C LEU A 432 18.77 24.97 -7.39
N ALA A 433 19.53 23.99 -7.87
CA ALA A 433 19.06 22.63 -8.08
C ALA A 433 19.29 21.76 -6.83
N HIS A 434 18.26 21.04 -6.42
CA HIS A 434 18.31 20.07 -5.33
C HIS A 434 17.76 18.71 -5.78
N CYS A 435 18.31 17.63 -5.25
CA CYS A 435 17.84 16.28 -5.52
C CYS A 435 17.56 15.56 -4.21
N ALA A 436 16.35 15.01 -4.09
CA ALA A 436 15.89 14.28 -2.92
C ALA A 436 15.48 12.85 -3.29
N PHE A 437 15.89 11.86 -2.49
CA PHE A 437 15.43 10.48 -2.65
C PHE A 437 13.92 10.36 -2.40
N MET A 438 13.19 9.76 -3.35
CA MET A 438 11.75 9.53 -3.23
C MET A 438 11.43 8.08 -2.87
N MET A 439 11.96 7.13 -3.64
CA MET A 439 11.63 5.72 -3.48
C MET A 439 12.71 4.79 -4.00
N GLY A 440 13.00 3.73 -3.24
CA GLY A 440 13.84 2.61 -3.64
C GLY A 440 13.04 1.31 -3.69
N LYS A 441 13.33 0.45 -4.66
CA LYS A 441 12.75 -0.90 -4.75
C LYS A 441 13.83 -1.88 -5.13
N SER A 442 13.95 -2.96 -4.37
CA SER A 442 14.82 -4.10 -4.68
C SER A 442 13.99 -5.38 -4.71
N ARG A 443 14.21 -6.20 -5.76
CA ARG A 443 13.54 -7.47 -5.96
C ARG A 443 14.60 -8.55 -6.24
N VAL A 444 14.45 -9.70 -5.60
CA VAL A 444 15.30 -10.86 -5.88
C VAL A 444 14.97 -11.40 -7.27
N ALA A 445 15.97 -11.88 -7.99
CA ALA A 445 15.80 -12.51 -9.29
C ALA A 445 14.78 -13.67 -9.20
N PRO A 446 13.95 -13.92 -10.23
CA PRO A 446 13.02 -15.04 -10.20
C PRO A 446 13.73 -16.39 -10.03
N LEU A 447 13.08 -17.34 -9.34
CA LEU A 447 13.61 -18.71 -9.20
C LEU A 447 13.76 -19.43 -10.54
N LYS A 448 12.88 -19.13 -11.51
CA LYS A 448 13.00 -19.61 -12.88
C LYS A 448 14.06 -18.78 -13.60
N GLN A 449 15.05 -19.47 -14.19
CA GLN A 449 16.14 -18.85 -14.91
C GLN A 449 15.59 -17.87 -15.96
N THR A 450 16.05 -16.63 -15.85
CA THR A 450 15.65 -15.51 -16.70
C THR A 450 16.92 -14.82 -17.18
N THR A 451 16.94 -14.40 -18.44
CA THR A 451 18.10 -13.69 -19.02
C THR A 451 18.25 -12.31 -18.40
N ILE A 452 19.48 -11.78 -18.34
CA ILE A 452 19.75 -10.42 -17.83
C ILE A 452 18.91 -9.37 -18.58
N PRO A 453 18.81 -9.35 -19.92
CA PRO A 453 17.98 -8.37 -20.64
C PRO A 453 16.50 -8.38 -20.24
N ARG A 454 15.94 -9.57 -19.92
CA ARG A 454 14.57 -9.68 -19.43
C ARG A 454 14.41 -9.11 -18.02
N MET A 455 15.43 -9.21 -17.18
CA MET A 455 15.43 -8.62 -15.84
C MET A 455 15.65 -7.11 -15.89
N GLU A 456 16.53 -6.61 -16.75
CA GLU A 456 16.70 -5.17 -17.01
C GLU A 456 15.38 -4.55 -17.50
N LEU A 457 14.71 -5.21 -18.46
CA LEU A 457 13.39 -4.78 -18.93
C LEU A 457 12.32 -4.86 -17.83
N ALA A 458 12.41 -5.83 -16.92
CA ALA A 458 11.52 -5.89 -15.75
C ALA A 458 11.79 -4.75 -14.76
N ALA A 459 13.05 -4.34 -14.57
CA ALA A 459 13.42 -3.17 -13.77
C ALA A 459 12.85 -1.88 -14.38
N ALA A 460 12.95 -1.72 -15.70
CA ALA A 460 12.34 -0.62 -16.45
C ALA A 460 10.80 -0.54 -16.22
N VAL A 461 10.10 -1.69 -16.25
CA VAL A 461 8.66 -1.72 -15.91
C VAL A 461 8.39 -1.30 -14.46
N VAL A 462 9.25 -1.69 -13.51
CA VAL A 462 9.12 -1.23 -12.11
C VAL A 462 9.33 0.29 -12.01
N ALA A 463 10.20 0.87 -12.82
CA ALA A 463 10.44 2.30 -12.86
C ALA A 463 9.18 3.05 -13.33
N VAL A 464 8.59 2.62 -14.45
CA VAL A 464 7.33 3.18 -14.97
C VAL A 464 6.18 3.07 -13.98
N LYS A 465 6.01 1.93 -13.32
CA LYS A 465 4.98 1.77 -12.29
C LYS A 465 5.21 2.65 -11.06
N THR A 466 6.47 2.94 -10.76
CA THR A 466 6.84 3.83 -9.64
C THR A 466 6.61 5.28 -10.01
N ASP A 467 6.92 5.68 -11.25
CA ASP A 467 6.57 7.00 -11.81
C ASP A 467 5.08 7.28 -11.72
N LYS A 468 4.24 6.38 -12.26
CA LYS A 468 2.78 6.53 -12.20
C LYS A 468 2.27 6.73 -10.78
N MET A 469 2.69 5.87 -9.85
CA MET A 469 2.29 5.98 -8.44
C MET A 469 2.76 7.31 -7.82
N LEU A 470 4.00 7.74 -8.05
CA LEU A 470 4.50 8.98 -7.47
C LEU A 470 3.80 10.21 -8.06
N LYS A 471 3.47 10.22 -9.35
CA LYS A 471 2.69 11.28 -9.99
C LYS A 471 1.27 11.37 -9.44
N ASP A 472 0.63 10.23 -9.17
CA ASP A 472 -0.70 10.17 -8.60
C ASP A 472 -0.73 10.67 -7.12
N GLU A 473 0.38 10.50 -6.39
CA GLU A 473 0.46 10.80 -4.95
C GLU A 473 1.10 12.16 -4.61
N LEU A 474 2.02 12.67 -5.45
CA LEU A 474 2.68 13.96 -5.25
C LEU A 474 1.75 15.11 -5.63
N GLU A 475 1.53 16.02 -4.68
CA GLU A 475 0.79 17.27 -4.91
C GLU A 475 1.73 18.36 -5.46
N LEU A 476 2.45 18.07 -6.55
CA LEU A 476 3.37 19.00 -7.22
C LEU A 476 3.08 19.06 -8.71
N GLU A 477 3.32 20.21 -9.32
CA GLU A 477 3.39 20.32 -10.77
C GLU A 477 4.69 19.67 -11.26
N LEU A 478 4.58 18.45 -11.79
CA LEU A 478 5.71 17.67 -12.26
C LEU A 478 5.92 17.84 -13.76
N HIS A 479 7.14 18.18 -14.14
CA HIS A 479 7.61 18.08 -15.52
C HIS A 479 7.73 16.61 -15.95
N GLU A 480 7.96 16.41 -17.24
CA GLU A 480 8.15 15.09 -17.82
C GLU A 480 9.29 14.33 -17.13
N SER A 481 8.99 13.13 -16.62
CA SER A 481 9.96 12.28 -15.92
C SER A 481 11.04 11.76 -16.86
N VAL A 482 12.24 11.52 -16.31
CA VAL A 482 13.38 10.95 -17.04
C VAL A 482 13.69 9.55 -16.50
N PHE A 483 13.86 8.59 -17.41
CA PHE A 483 14.17 7.20 -17.09
C PHE A 483 15.60 6.87 -17.52
N TRP A 484 16.36 6.24 -16.63
CA TRP A 484 17.76 5.92 -16.83
C TRP A 484 17.97 4.41 -16.72
N THR A 485 18.73 3.88 -17.67
CA THR A 485 19.21 2.49 -17.66
C THR A 485 20.58 2.41 -18.34
N ASP A 486 21.42 1.51 -17.87
CA ASP A 486 22.68 1.14 -18.52
C ASP A 486 22.51 0.01 -19.55
N SER A 487 21.29 -0.49 -19.74
CA SER A 487 20.97 -1.49 -20.75
C SER A 487 20.61 -0.86 -22.08
N THR A 488 21.56 -0.87 -23.01
CA THR A 488 21.30 -0.51 -24.42
C THR A 488 20.29 -1.44 -25.08
N THR A 489 20.20 -2.70 -24.63
CA THR A 489 19.19 -3.66 -25.11
C THR A 489 17.78 -3.19 -24.76
N VAL A 490 17.55 -2.76 -23.52
CA VAL A 490 16.25 -2.19 -23.10
C VAL A 490 15.92 -0.94 -23.90
N LEU A 491 16.87 -0.02 -24.07
CA LEU A 491 16.66 1.20 -24.87
C LEU A 491 16.27 0.86 -26.31
N ARG A 492 16.95 -0.10 -26.94
CA ARG A 492 16.62 -0.55 -28.30
C ARG A 492 15.23 -1.19 -28.37
N TYR A 493 14.84 -1.99 -27.38
CA TYR A 493 13.47 -2.52 -27.31
C TYR A 493 12.42 -1.40 -27.22
N ILE A 494 12.70 -0.34 -26.47
CA ILE A 494 11.79 0.80 -26.26
C ILE A 494 11.70 1.71 -27.47
N VAL A 495 12.78 1.89 -28.24
CA VAL A 495 12.78 2.73 -29.46
C VAL A 495 12.20 1.99 -30.67
N ASN A 496 12.31 0.65 -30.73
CA ASN A 496 11.98 -0.08 -31.95
C ASN A 496 10.47 -0.36 -32.16
N GLU A 497 9.85 0.29 -33.14
CA GLU A 497 8.42 0.11 -33.45
C GLU A 497 8.13 -0.97 -34.52
N GLY A 498 9.15 -1.39 -35.29
CA GLY A 498 8.98 -2.30 -36.42
C GLY A 498 9.15 -3.80 -36.09
N LEU A 499 9.83 -4.14 -35.00
CA LEU A 499 10.15 -5.52 -34.65
C LEU A 499 9.02 -6.21 -33.88
N ARG A 500 8.78 -7.47 -34.23
CA ARG A 500 7.84 -8.34 -33.50
C ARG A 500 8.58 -9.09 -32.40
N PHE A 501 8.41 -8.68 -31.15
CA PHE A 501 9.02 -9.37 -30.01
C PHE A 501 8.25 -10.63 -29.58
N LYS A 502 8.94 -11.54 -28.88
CA LYS A 502 8.33 -12.63 -28.10
C LYS A 502 7.49 -12.06 -26.95
N THR A 503 6.50 -12.83 -26.49
CA THR A 503 5.43 -12.37 -25.58
C THR A 503 5.95 -11.69 -24.31
N PHE A 504 7.04 -12.17 -23.71
CA PHE A 504 7.61 -11.52 -22.53
C PHE A 504 8.03 -10.08 -22.85
N VAL A 505 8.93 -9.89 -23.81
CA VAL A 505 9.43 -8.56 -24.17
C VAL A 505 8.30 -7.68 -24.70
N ALA A 506 7.47 -8.20 -25.61
CA ALA A 506 6.33 -7.47 -26.19
C ALA A 506 5.41 -6.87 -25.10
N ASN A 507 5.00 -7.68 -24.12
CA ASN A 507 4.09 -7.22 -23.06
C ASN A 507 4.73 -6.17 -22.14
N ARG A 508 6.04 -6.25 -21.86
CA ARG A 508 6.71 -5.24 -21.03
C ARG A 508 6.98 -3.94 -21.79
N VAL A 509 7.37 -4.03 -23.06
CA VAL A 509 7.53 -2.86 -23.93
C VAL A 509 6.20 -2.13 -24.10
N ALA A 510 5.09 -2.86 -24.26
CA ALA A 510 3.75 -2.26 -24.30
C ALA A 510 3.45 -1.45 -23.02
N ILE A 511 3.66 -2.05 -21.83
CA ILE A 511 3.47 -1.34 -20.55
C ILE A 511 4.33 -0.06 -20.47
N ILE A 512 5.58 -0.12 -20.95
CA ILE A 512 6.49 1.04 -20.93
C ILE A 512 5.98 2.13 -21.88
N ARG A 513 5.61 1.78 -23.11
CA ARG A 513 5.16 2.73 -24.14
C ARG A 513 3.77 3.30 -23.88
N GLU A 514 2.90 2.57 -23.19
CA GLU A 514 1.59 3.07 -22.76
C GLU A 514 1.70 4.21 -21.73
N SER A 515 2.81 4.26 -20.98
CA SER A 515 3.00 5.22 -19.89
C SER A 515 4.11 6.24 -20.13
N THR A 516 4.98 6.02 -21.13
CA THR A 516 6.17 6.84 -21.40
C THR A 516 6.47 6.94 -22.89
N ARG A 517 7.24 7.94 -23.28
CA ARG A 517 7.76 8.14 -24.63
C ARG A 517 9.22 7.69 -24.72
N PRO A 518 9.68 7.15 -25.86
CA PRO A 518 11.08 6.74 -26.03
C PRO A 518 12.10 7.84 -25.69
N GLN A 519 11.78 9.11 -25.95
CA GLN A 519 12.64 10.28 -25.69
C GLN A 519 12.89 10.52 -24.20
N GLN A 520 12.04 9.99 -23.31
CA GLN A 520 12.22 10.08 -21.86
C GLN A 520 13.29 9.12 -21.34
N TRP A 521 13.70 8.14 -22.14
CA TRP A 521 14.66 7.11 -21.76
C TRP A 521 16.07 7.47 -22.19
N ARG A 522 17.00 7.44 -21.23
CA ARG A 522 18.40 7.81 -21.42
C ARG A 522 19.32 6.69 -20.98
N TYR A 523 20.45 6.59 -21.69
CA TYR A 523 21.55 5.77 -21.24
C TYR A 523 22.27 6.41 -20.05
N ILE A 524 22.72 5.59 -19.11
CA ILE A 524 23.69 5.98 -18.09
C ILE A 524 24.76 4.90 -17.99
N ASN A 525 26.00 5.28 -17.71
CA ASN A 525 27.05 4.30 -17.42
C ASN A 525 26.76 3.58 -16.08
N THR A 526 27.00 2.27 -16.01
CA THR A 526 26.80 1.45 -14.80
C THR A 526 27.48 2.05 -13.55
N SER A 527 28.68 2.62 -13.69
CA SER A 527 29.40 3.24 -12.56
C SER A 527 28.72 4.47 -11.98
N MET A 528 27.87 5.14 -12.76
CA MET A 528 27.08 6.29 -12.35
C MET A 528 25.62 5.91 -12.02
N ASN A 529 25.22 4.66 -12.22
CA ASN A 529 23.85 4.21 -12.01
C ASN A 529 23.58 3.94 -10.52
N PRO A 530 22.82 4.80 -9.81
CA PRO A 530 22.54 4.58 -8.39
C PRO A 530 21.67 3.35 -8.13
N ALA A 531 21.01 2.79 -9.16
CA ALA A 531 20.22 1.57 -9.03
C ALA A 531 21.05 0.28 -8.96
N ASP A 532 22.36 0.33 -9.27
CA ASP A 532 23.25 -0.85 -9.18
C ASP A 532 23.21 -1.50 -7.80
N CYS A 533 23.26 -0.68 -6.75
CA CYS A 533 23.17 -1.17 -5.38
C CYS A 533 21.79 -1.78 -5.04
N ALA A 534 20.72 -1.36 -5.74
CA ALA A 534 19.38 -1.90 -5.54
C ALA A 534 19.17 -3.24 -6.26
N SER A 535 19.98 -3.58 -7.26
CA SER A 535 19.95 -4.87 -7.95
C SER A 535 20.89 -5.91 -7.34
N ARG A 536 22.06 -5.47 -6.81
CA ARG A 536 23.11 -6.35 -6.26
C ARG A 536 23.08 -6.47 -4.74
N GLY A 537 22.58 -5.44 -4.05
CA GLY A 537 22.60 -5.33 -2.60
C GLY A 537 23.93 -4.79 -2.05
N LEU A 538 23.92 -4.38 -0.78
CA LEU A 538 25.10 -3.85 -0.09
C LEU A 538 25.22 -4.42 1.33
N THR A 539 26.45 -4.55 1.82
CA THR A 539 26.70 -4.67 3.25
C THR A 539 26.39 -3.34 3.95
N CYS A 540 26.07 -3.39 5.25
CA CYS A 540 25.80 -2.18 6.03
C CYS A 540 26.98 -1.21 5.98
N GLU A 541 28.21 -1.68 6.12
CA GLU A 541 29.41 -0.85 6.04
C GLU A 541 29.54 -0.11 4.69
N ARG A 542 29.38 -0.83 3.56
CA ARG A 542 29.44 -0.21 2.23
C ARG A 542 28.28 0.74 1.99
N PHE A 543 27.12 0.45 2.55
CA PHE A 543 25.98 1.34 2.51
C PHE A 543 26.26 2.63 3.29
N MET A 544 26.81 2.54 4.50
CA MET A 544 27.17 3.70 5.33
C MET A 544 28.25 4.58 4.68
N LYS A 545 29.20 4.00 3.94
CA LYS A 545 30.18 4.76 3.14
C LYS A 545 29.56 5.52 1.96
N ASN A 546 28.38 5.08 1.48
CA ASN A 546 27.70 5.63 0.31
C ASN A 546 26.36 6.31 0.66
N VAL A 547 26.22 6.83 1.89
CA VAL A 547 24.97 7.48 2.36
C VAL A 547 24.56 8.67 1.51
N ASN A 548 25.52 9.38 0.91
CA ASN A 548 25.27 10.52 0.02
C ASN A 548 24.39 10.19 -1.18
N ARG A 549 24.17 8.90 -1.49
CA ARG A 549 23.21 8.47 -2.50
C ARG A 549 21.81 9.03 -2.28
N ILE A 550 21.41 9.33 -1.04
CA ILE A 550 20.10 9.94 -0.75
C ILE A 550 19.91 11.31 -1.43
N ASN A 551 21.02 11.95 -1.82
CA ASN A 551 21.05 13.24 -2.52
C ASN A 551 21.09 13.09 -4.05
N GLY A 552 20.97 11.86 -4.57
CA GLY A 552 21.06 11.57 -6.00
C GLY A 552 22.47 11.74 -6.60
N PRO A 553 22.64 11.35 -7.87
CA PRO A 553 23.87 11.62 -8.63
C PRO A 553 24.14 13.12 -8.76
N SER A 554 25.42 13.52 -8.69
CA SER A 554 25.83 14.93 -8.74
C SER A 554 25.39 15.64 -10.02
N PHE A 555 25.44 14.97 -11.18
CA PHE A 555 25.06 15.54 -12.47
C PHE A 555 23.59 16.00 -12.50
N LEU A 556 22.70 15.42 -11.68
CA LEU A 556 21.32 15.89 -11.61
C LEU A 556 21.20 17.29 -11.01
N LYS A 557 22.21 17.77 -10.29
CA LYS A 557 22.27 19.16 -9.80
C LYS A 557 22.73 20.13 -10.88
N GLU A 558 23.23 19.63 -12.00
CA GLU A 558 23.66 20.44 -13.13
C GLU A 558 22.50 20.68 -14.11
N SER A 559 22.78 21.48 -15.13
CA SER A 559 21.90 21.67 -16.28
C SER A 559 21.81 20.39 -17.12
N GLU A 560 20.71 20.23 -17.85
CA GLU A 560 20.45 19.04 -18.67
C GLU A 560 21.52 18.79 -19.75
N SER A 561 22.16 19.84 -20.26
CA SER A 561 23.26 19.75 -21.22
C SER A 561 24.51 19.06 -20.67
N ASN A 562 24.66 19.01 -19.33
CA ASN A 562 25.78 18.36 -18.67
C ASN A 562 25.44 16.93 -18.19
N TRP A 563 24.21 16.47 -18.43
CA TRP A 563 23.86 15.11 -18.09
C TRP A 563 24.53 14.10 -19.03
N PRO A 564 24.68 12.83 -18.63
CA PRO A 564 25.28 11.81 -19.48
C PRO A 564 24.58 11.71 -20.84
N GLU A 565 25.35 11.82 -21.92
CA GLU A 565 24.85 11.71 -23.30
C GLU A 565 24.60 10.25 -23.68
N THR A 566 23.58 10.04 -24.52
CA THR A 566 23.32 8.73 -25.14
C THR A 566 24.12 8.62 -26.43
N ASN A 567 25.39 8.23 -26.33
CA ASN A 567 26.30 8.06 -27.48
C ASN A 567 26.12 6.73 -28.24
N HIS A 568 24.94 6.14 -28.20
CA HIS A 568 24.65 4.85 -28.83
C HIS A 568 23.70 5.01 -30.01
N ASP A 569 24.09 4.47 -31.16
CA ASP A 569 23.17 4.30 -32.28
C ASP A 569 22.14 3.20 -31.94
N LEU A 570 20.95 3.64 -31.53
CA LEU A 570 19.81 2.80 -31.18
C LEU A 570 19.02 2.35 -32.43
N SER A 571 19.39 2.80 -33.64
CA SER A 571 18.67 2.54 -34.89
C SER A 571 19.14 1.29 -35.65
N THR A 572 20.23 0.66 -35.22
CA THR A 572 20.77 -0.55 -35.86
C THR A 572 19.88 -1.79 -35.65
N ASN A 573 19.88 -2.71 -36.62
CA ASN A 573 19.11 -3.95 -36.57
C ASN A 573 19.43 -4.76 -35.29
N LEU A 574 18.46 -4.84 -34.38
CA LEU A 574 18.49 -5.68 -33.19
C LEU A 574 18.52 -7.15 -33.60
N VAL A 575 19.71 -7.75 -33.68
CA VAL A 575 19.87 -9.21 -33.77
C VAL A 575 19.81 -9.77 -32.36
N ASP A 576 18.60 -10.11 -31.91
CA ASP A 576 18.37 -10.60 -30.56
C ASP A 576 17.39 -11.79 -30.55
N SER A 577 17.63 -12.73 -29.63
CA SER A 577 16.85 -13.96 -29.52
C SER A 577 15.37 -13.72 -29.14
N GLU A 578 15.03 -12.54 -28.64
CA GLU A 578 13.66 -12.14 -28.30
C GLU A 578 12.89 -11.55 -29.49
N VAL A 579 13.55 -11.33 -30.63
CA VAL A 579 12.90 -10.92 -31.88
C VAL A 579 12.36 -12.16 -32.60
N LYS A 580 11.08 -12.15 -32.97
CA LYS A 580 10.49 -13.20 -33.79
C LYS A 580 11.05 -13.09 -35.20
N GLN A 581 11.59 -14.19 -35.72
CA GLN A 581 11.97 -14.27 -37.11
C GLN A 581 10.72 -14.17 -37.99
N SER A 582 10.69 -13.19 -38.88
CA SER A 582 9.72 -13.12 -39.97
C SER A 582 10.08 -14.22 -40.96
N VAL A 583 9.31 -15.32 -40.97
CA VAL A 583 9.37 -16.27 -42.09
C VAL A 583 8.64 -15.61 -43.26
N ASN A 584 9.40 -14.97 -44.15
CA ASN A 584 8.86 -14.56 -45.45
C ASN A 584 8.53 -15.84 -46.22
N LEU A 585 7.25 -16.20 -46.29
CA LEU A 585 6.80 -17.29 -47.15
C LEU A 585 6.90 -16.81 -48.60
N LEU A 586 8.04 -17.06 -49.24
CA LEU A 586 8.20 -16.87 -50.68
C LEU A 586 7.39 -17.95 -51.39
N TYR A 587 6.20 -17.61 -51.87
CA TYR A 587 5.55 -18.42 -52.90
C TYR A 587 6.33 -18.22 -54.20
N ALA A 588 7.08 -19.24 -54.62
CA ALA A 588 7.52 -19.32 -56.00
C ALA A 588 6.26 -19.56 -56.86
N VAL A 589 5.82 -18.53 -57.58
CA VAL A 589 4.84 -18.70 -58.65
C VAL A 589 5.59 -19.37 -59.79
N ASP A 590 5.48 -20.70 -59.88
CA ASP A 590 5.83 -21.41 -61.09
C ASP A 590 4.85 -20.93 -62.18
N ASP A 591 5.36 -20.25 -63.21
CA ASP A 591 4.61 -19.51 -64.25
C ASP A 591 3.90 -20.44 -65.25
N THR A 592 3.30 -21.50 -64.73
CA THR A 592 2.47 -22.44 -65.47
C THR A 592 1.09 -22.38 -64.85
N ASP A 593 0.21 -21.64 -65.52
CA ASP A 593 -1.22 -21.55 -65.22
C ASP A 593 -1.75 -22.94 -64.83
N ALA A 594 -2.29 -23.05 -63.62
CA ALA A 594 -2.78 -24.30 -63.06
C ALA A 594 -3.85 -24.93 -63.95
N LEU A 595 -4.57 -24.11 -64.72
CA LEU A 595 -5.52 -24.56 -65.72
C LEU A 595 -4.83 -25.33 -66.86
N ASN A 596 -3.70 -24.84 -67.36
CA ASN A 596 -2.92 -25.50 -68.40
C ASN A 596 -2.32 -26.82 -67.92
N LYS A 597 -1.83 -26.88 -66.68
CA LYS A 597 -1.37 -28.15 -66.06
C LYS A 597 -2.51 -29.17 -65.97
N LEU A 598 -3.71 -28.73 -65.57
CA LEU A 598 -4.88 -29.62 -65.48
C LEU A 598 -5.35 -30.11 -66.85
N ILE A 599 -5.42 -29.22 -67.86
CA ILE A 599 -5.84 -29.57 -69.21
C ILE A 599 -4.84 -30.55 -69.85
N ASN A 600 -3.53 -30.30 -69.71
CA ASN A 600 -2.50 -31.14 -70.32
C ASN A 600 -2.30 -32.49 -69.62
N TYR A 601 -2.79 -32.66 -68.38
CA TYR A 601 -2.69 -33.92 -67.65
C TYR A 601 -3.66 -35.00 -68.19
N TYR A 602 -4.82 -34.60 -68.69
CA TYR A 602 -5.84 -35.54 -69.18
C TYR A 602 -5.85 -35.58 -70.69
N SER A 603 -5.49 -36.74 -71.26
CA SER A 603 -5.57 -37.00 -72.71
C SER A 603 -6.98 -37.31 -73.23
N ASP A 604 -7.98 -37.33 -72.34
CA ASP A 604 -9.39 -37.59 -72.67
C ASP A 604 -10.29 -36.48 -72.12
N TRP A 605 -11.10 -35.89 -73.01
CA TRP A 605 -11.97 -34.76 -72.70
C TRP A 605 -13.06 -35.10 -71.67
N TYR A 606 -13.57 -36.33 -71.69
CA TYR A 606 -14.60 -36.75 -70.75
C TYR A 606 -14.04 -36.90 -69.32
N LYS A 607 -12.84 -37.47 -69.17
CA LYS A 607 -12.12 -37.54 -67.89
C LYS A 607 -11.77 -36.15 -67.35
N LEU A 608 -11.31 -35.23 -68.21
CA LEU A 608 -11.04 -33.85 -67.82
C LEU A 608 -12.30 -33.16 -67.27
N LYS A 609 -13.43 -33.24 -67.99
CA LYS A 609 -14.70 -32.67 -67.53
C LYS A 609 -15.14 -33.22 -66.17
N ARG A 610 -14.99 -34.54 -65.96
CA ARG A 610 -15.35 -35.16 -64.67
C ARG A 610 -14.45 -34.69 -63.53
N ALA A 611 -13.15 -34.55 -63.78
CA ALA A 611 -12.21 -34.01 -62.79
C ALA A 611 -12.57 -32.56 -62.41
N VAL A 612 -12.81 -31.70 -63.41
CA VAL A 612 -13.22 -30.30 -63.17
C VAL A 612 -14.55 -30.24 -62.41
N ALA A 613 -15.54 -31.08 -62.75
CA ALA A 613 -16.82 -31.13 -62.06
C ALA A 613 -16.67 -31.53 -60.57
N TRP A 614 -15.79 -32.48 -60.25
CA TRP A 614 -15.49 -32.85 -58.87
C TRP A 614 -14.78 -31.73 -58.11
N ILE A 615 -13.85 -31.02 -58.74
CA ILE A 615 -13.17 -29.85 -58.14
C ILE A 615 -14.18 -28.75 -57.82
N LEU A 616 -15.10 -28.44 -58.73
CA LEU A 616 -16.15 -27.45 -58.50
C LEU A 616 -17.08 -27.88 -57.36
N ARG A 617 -17.51 -29.16 -57.34
CA ARG A 617 -18.34 -29.68 -56.25
C ARG A 617 -17.64 -29.64 -54.89
N PHE A 618 -16.33 -29.91 -54.87
CA PHE A 618 -15.53 -29.80 -53.65
C PHE A 618 -15.39 -28.35 -53.19
N LYS A 619 -15.16 -27.41 -54.11
CA LYS A 619 -15.14 -25.96 -53.83
C LYS A 619 -16.44 -25.52 -53.15
N ASP A 620 -17.59 -25.92 -53.70
CA ASP A 620 -18.89 -25.55 -53.14
C ASP A 620 -19.09 -26.13 -51.72
N LEU A 621 -18.64 -27.37 -51.48
CA LEU A 621 -18.65 -28.00 -50.14
C LEU A 621 -17.78 -27.25 -49.13
N VAL A 622 -16.59 -26.79 -49.53
CA VAL A 622 -15.68 -26.04 -48.65
C VAL A 622 -16.25 -24.66 -48.33
N ILE A 623 -16.83 -23.97 -49.32
CA ILE A 623 -17.50 -22.67 -49.12
C ILE A 623 -18.69 -22.82 -48.16
N GLN A 624 -19.52 -23.86 -48.34
CA GLN A 624 -20.63 -24.14 -47.43
C GLN A 624 -20.15 -24.40 -45.99
N ARG A 625 -19.06 -25.16 -45.80
CA ARG A 625 -18.48 -25.39 -44.46
C ARG A 625 -17.86 -24.14 -43.83
N SER A 626 -17.19 -23.31 -44.63
CA SER A 626 -16.64 -22.03 -44.17
C SER A 626 -17.74 -21.08 -43.68
N ASN A 627 -18.89 -21.07 -44.36
CA ASN A 627 -20.03 -20.25 -43.98
C ASN A 627 -20.79 -20.80 -42.77
N GLN A 628 -20.76 -22.11 -42.52
CA GLN A 628 -21.33 -22.72 -41.31
C GLN A 628 -20.44 -22.54 -40.06
N GLY A 629 -19.13 -22.31 -40.22
CA GLY A 629 -18.20 -22.08 -39.11
C GLY A 629 -18.12 -20.64 -38.58
N ALA A 630 -18.84 -19.69 -39.20
CA ALA A 630 -18.84 -18.27 -38.81
C ALA A 630 -20.06 -17.86 -37.95
N GLY A 631 -20.88 -18.82 -37.52
CA GLY A 631 -22.12 -18.59 -36.75
C GLY A 631 -22.23 -19.41 -35.46
N GLY A 632 -21.12 -19.67 -34.77
CA GLY A 632 -21.06 -20.35 -33.47
C GLY A 632 -20.23 -19.58 -32.46
#